data_AF-A0A970CBF0-F1
#
_entry.id   AF-A0A970CBF0-F1
#
_cell.length_a   1.000
_cell.length_b   1.000
_cell.length_c   1.000
_cell.angle_alpha   90.00
_cell.angle_beta   90.00
_cell.angle_gamma   90.00
#
_symmetry.space_group_name_H-M   'P 1'
#
loop_
_entity.id
_entity.type
_entity.pdbx_description
1 polymer ?
#
loop_
_entity_poly.entity_id
_entity_poly.type
_entity_poly.pdbx_seq_one_letter_code
_entity_poly.pdbx_strand_id
1 'polypeptide(L)'
;MADNGALGNIAGELKDQLGDRVDPGKMLSEANLKKKRGAFWTCLIAAALLVLLALAGSIAYNATRVSLFRDAVNQHVVAAGLISQSDADAFVNDTLDYLTGIKTVWEPAITVGDHRIGVPETFKAHMATVKGWVENAKAVLLAGVAIVLLLLSRAMVGVKGARRGPFSVGGYYLGAAIPLMLIAGVGLWGYLNFDGLWDWVHRTLIPDGIFDAGEEIMQLFPVSMFASYLKPVAITFGIGAAIVLALPAVLWPLSRLLTNLLGKKGASGGGSSGSTGRRTAARRTTAAAGKAAARKTAAKKTGGAKTSRKASD
;
A
#
# COMPACT_ATOMS: atom_id res chain seq x y z
N MET A 1 42.89 -48.32 13.82
CA MET A 1 42.29 -48.14 12.48
C MET A 1 40.87 -47.61 12.68
N ALA A 2 40.71 -46.29 12.66
CA ALA A 2 39.44 -45.62 12.98
C ALA A 2 38.64 -45.35 11.70
N ASP A 3 37.44 -45.92 11.71
CA ASP A 3 36.20 -45.61 11.01
C ASP A 3 36.20 -44.51 9.91
N ASN A 4 36.44 -44.92 8.66
CA ASN A 4 36.19 -44.12 7.46
C ASN A 4 34.69 -44.04 7.07
N GLY A 5 33.78 -44.72 7.79
CA GLY A 5 32.36 -44.77 7.47
C GLY A 5 31.56 -43.54 7.95
N ALA A 6 31.94 -42.98 9.11
CA ALA A 6 31.23 -41.86 9.72
C ALA A 6 31.32 -40.55 8.91
N LEU A 7 32.50 -40.26 8.32
CA LEU A 7 32.71 -39.07 7.51
C LEU A 7 31.96 -39.10 6.16
N GLY A 8 31.79 -40.29 5.57
CA GLY A 8 31.03 -40.47 4.34
C GLY A 8 29.53 -40.18 4.51
N ASN A 9 28.96 -40.57 5.67
CA ASN A 9 27.56 -40.29 6.00
C ASN A 9 27.32 -38.79 6.27
N ILE A 10 28.22 -38.13 7.01
CA ILE A 10 28.09 -36.69 7.29
C ILE A 10 28.21 -35.87 5.99
N ALA A 11 29.11 -36.22 5.09
CA ALA A 11 29.27 -35.55 3.81
C ALA A 11 28.06 -35.76 2.86
N GLY A 12 27.46 -36.95 2.88
CA GLY A 12 26.23 -37.24 2.14
C GLY A 12 25.03 -36.45 2.67
N GLU A 13 24.88 -36.39 3.99
CA GLU A 13 23.78 -35.68 4.64
C GLU A 13 23.90 -34.16 4.52
N LEU A 14 25.14 -33.61 4.55
CA LEU A 14 25.38 -32.20 4.25
C LEU A 14 25.09 -31.85 2.78
N LYS A 15 25.45 -32.74 1.85
CA LYS A 15 25.22 -32.54 0.42
C LYS A 15 23.73 -32.56 0.07
N ASP A 16 22.96 -33.44 0.71
CA ASP A 16 21.50 -33.46 0.54
C ASP A 16 20.82 -32.24 1.19
N GLN A 17 21.31 -31.78 2.35
CA GLN A 17 20.79 -30.56 2.99
C GLN A 17 21.17 -29.26 2.26
N LEU A 18 22.35 -29.18 1.64
CA LEU A 18 22.76 -28.03 0.82
C LEU A 18 22.16 -28.08 -0.58
N GLY A 19 22.10 -29.26 -1.20
CA GLY A 19 21.57 -29.46 -2.55
C GLY A 19 20.11 -29.05 -2.67
N ASP A 20 19.30 -29.33 -1.64
CA ASP A 20 17.88 -28.97 -1.63
C ASP A 20 17.62 -27.49 -1.26
N ARG A 21 18.63 -26.79 -0.69
CA ARG A 21 18.57 -25.36 -0.36
C ARG A 21 19.12 -24.43 -1.45
N VAL A 22 19.96 -24.95 -2.35
CA VAL A 22 20.62 -24.20 -3.43
C VAL A 22 20.25 -24.80 -4.79
N ASP A 23 18.99 -25.14 -4.99
CA ASP A 23 18.47 -25.45 -6.32
C ASP A 23 18.00 -24.14 -6.98
N PRO A 24 18.77 -23.54 -7.92
CA PRO A 24 18.39 -22.32 -8.61
C PRO A 24 17.08 -22.48 -9.38
N GLY A 25 16.72 -23.70 -9.81
CA GLY A 25 15.44 -23.99 -10.47
C GLY A 25 14.23 -23.82 -9.54
N LYS A 26 14.35 -24.20 -8.27
CA LYS A 26 13.31 -23.91 -7.26
C LYS A 26 13.28 -22.42 -6.86
N MET A 27 14.41 -21.72 -6.89
CA MET A 27 14.47 -20.27 -6.59
C MET A 27 13.89 -19.41 -7.72
N LEU A 28 14.03 -19.85 -8.97
CA LEU A 28 13.57 -19.15 -10.18
C LEU A 28 12.22 -19.65 -10.70
N SER A 29 11.58 -20.61 -10.02
CA SER A 29 10.26 -21.08 -10.46
C SER A 29 9.27 -19.92 -10.53
N GLU A 30 8.50 -19.84 -11.62
CA GLU A 30 7.55 -18.75 -11.86
C GLU A 30 6.61 -18.51 -10.68
N ALA A 31 6.25 -19.58 -9.96
CA ALA A 31 5.39 -19.51 -8.78
C ALA A 31 6.04 -18.72 -7.63
N ASN A 32 7.34 -18.85 -7.42
CA ASN A 32 8.07 -18.09 -6.39
C ASN A 32 8.28 -16.62 -6.80
N LEU A 33 8.50 -16.36 -8.09
CA LEU A 33 8.56 -15.00 -8.63
C LEU A 33 7.19 -14.29 -8.53
N LYS A 34 6.09 -14.96 -8.92
CA LYS A 34 4.72 -14.44 -8.81
C LYS A 34 4.35 -14.11 -7.36
N LYS A 35 4.73 -14.96 -6.39
CA LYS A 35 4.49 -14.72 -4.95
C LYS A 35 5.26 -13.51 -4.40
N LYS A 36 6.55 -13.36 -4.73
CA LYS A 36 7.35 -12.18 -4.34
C LYS A 36 6.81 -10.88 -4.95
N ARG A 37 6.37 -10.93 -6.21
CA ARG A 37 5.71 -9.80 -6.88
C ARG A 37 4.41 -9.40 -6.19
N GLY A 38 3.59 -10.35 -5.75
CA GLY A 38 2.33 -10.06 -5.06
C GLY A 38 2.51 -9.32 -3.73
N ALA A 39 3.46 -9.74 -2.89
CA ALA A 39 3.77 -9.07 -1.62
C ALA A 39 4.33 -7.66 -1.87
N PHE A 40 5.19 -7.50 -2.87
CA PHE A 40 5.72 -6.20 -3.27
C PHE A 40 4.61 -5.21 -3.66
N TRP A 41 3.72 -5.59 -4.58
CA TRP A 41 2.64 -4.70 -5.03
C TRP A 41 1.64 -4.37 -3.94
N THR A 42 1.33 -5.33 -3.06
CA THR A 42 0.42 -5.10 -1.93
C THR A 42 1.01 -4.07 -0.96
N CYS A 43 2.29 -4.20 -0.59
CA CYS A 43 2.98 -3.22 0.25
C CYS A 43 3.13 -1.85 -0.44
N LEU A 44 3.38 -1.84 -1.75
CA LEU A 44 3.47 -0.62 -2.54
C LEU A 44 2.15 0.17 -2.50
N ILE A 45 1.03 -0.48 -2.83
CA ILE A 45 -0.28 0.17 -2.82
C ILE A 45 -0.66 0.60 -1.41
N ALA A 46 -0.43 -0.24 -0.40
CA ALA A 46 -0.73 0.10 0.99
C ALA A 46 0.04 1.34 1.48
N ALA A 47 1.35 1.41 1.18
CA ALA A 47 2.18 2.55 1.57
C ALA A 47 1.80 3.82 0.80
N ALA A 48 1.48 3.70 -0.49
CA ALA A 48 1.03 4.84 -1.28
C ALA A 48 -0.27 5.42 -0.72
N LEU A 49 -1.25 4.56 -0.43
CA LEU A 49 -2.51 4.96 0.19
C LEU A 49 -2.32 5.54 1.59
N LEU A 50 -1.39 5.01 2.40
CA LEU A 50 -1.06 5.57 3.71
C LEU A 50 -0.56 7.01 3.63
N VAL A 51 0.33 7.31 2.68
CA VAL A 51 0.82 8.68 2.46
C VAL A 51 -0.31 9.59 2.01
N LEU A 52 -1.15 9.15 1.07
CA LEU A 52 -2.30 9.93 0.61
C LEU A 52 -3.32 10.18 1.73
N LEU A 53 -3.56 9.19 2.59
CA LEU A 53 -4.42 9.33 3.77
C LEU A 53 -3.80 10.27 4.81
N ALA A 54 -2.49 10.24 5.01
CA ALA A 54 -1.81 11.18 5.89
C ALA A 54 -1.98 12.63 5.39
N LEU A 55 -1.89 12.86 4.08
CA LEU A 55 -2.15 14.18 3.50
C LEU A 55 -3.62 14.57 3.61
N ALA A 56 -4.53 13.73 3.14
CA ALA A 56 -5.97 14.00 3.18
C ALA A 56 -6.48 14.22 4.61
N GLY A 57 -6.02 13.42 5.55
CA GLY A 57 -6.32 13.58 6.97
C GLY A 57 -5.75 14.88 7.55
N SER A 58 -4.55 15.28 7.12
CA SER A 58 -3.96 16.57 7.51
C SER A 58 -4.76 17.75 6.99
N ILE A 59 -5.19 17.71 5.72
CA ILE A 59 -6.03 18.76 5.13
C ILE A 59 -7.36 18.83 5.86
N ALA A 60 -8.07 17.70 5.98
CA ALA A 60 -9.37 17.65 6.65
C ALA A 60 -9.30 18.12 8.11
N TYR A 61 -8.29 17.65 8.86
CA TYR A 61 -8.09 18.05 10.26
C TYR A 61 -7.88 19.55 10.41
N ASN A 62 -7.04 20.17 9.58
CA ASN A 62 -6.76 21.60 9.69
C ASN A 62 -7.92 22.45 9.14
N ALA A 63 -8.55 22.04 8.04
CA ALA A 63 -9.66 22.77 7.41
C ALA A 63 -10.87 22.91 8.34
N THR A 64 -11.14 21.92 9.20
CA THR A 64 -12.28 21.95 10.13
C THR A 64 -11.92 22.51 11.51
N ARG A 65 -10.74 23.11 11.70
CA ARG A 65 -10.34 23.68 12.99
C ARG A 65 -10.80 25.12 13.15
N VAL A 66 -11.72 25.33 14.10
CA VAL A 66 -12.22 26.65 14.49
C VAL A 66 -11.12 27.63 14.85
N SER A 67 -10.13 27.19 15.63
CA SER A 67 -9.03 28.08 16.02
C SER A 67 -8.23 28.56 14.81
N LEU A 68 -7.93 27.68 13.85
CA LEU A 68 -7.15 28.06 12.66
C LEU A 68 -7.93 28.99 11.74
N PHE A 69 -9.22 28.72 11.55
CA PHE A 69 -10.09 29.60 10.76
C PHE A 69 -10.21 30.98 11.43
N ARG A 70 -10.43 31.01 12.75
CA ARG A 70 -10.47 32.25 13.54
C ARG A 70 -9.17 33.04 13.44
N ASP A 71 -8.02 32.38 13.61
CA ASP A 71 -6.72 33.03 13.53
C ASP A 71 -6.50 33.66 12.14
N ALA A 72 -6.89 32.94 11.08
CA ALA A 72 -6.78 33.44 9.72
C ALA A 72 -7.74 34.63 9.43
N VAL A 73 -9.00 34.57 9.90
CA VAL A 73 -9.94 35.69 9.82
C VAL A 73 -9.41 36.90 10.59
N ASN A 74 -8.91 36.69 11.81
CA ASN A 74 -8.37 37.76 12.63
C ASN A 74 -7.16 38.43 11.94
N GLN A 75 -6.26 37.63 11.38
CA GLN A 75 -5.04 38.12 10.75
C GLN A 75 -5.30 38.86 9.43
N HIS A 76 -6.28 38.44 8.64
CA HIS A 76 -6.45 38.94 7.27
C HIS A 76 -7.70 39.79 7.04
N VAL A 77 -8.73 39.66 7.89
CA VAL A 77 -10.01 40.37 7.73
C VAL A 77 -10.18 41.41 8.83
N VAL A 78 -10.03 41.01 10.10
CA VAL A 78 -10.16 41.94 11.24
C VAL A 78 -9.00 42.92 11.29
N ALA A 79 -7.76 42.45 11.14
CA ALA A 79 -6.59 43.33 11.13
C ALA A 79 -6.60 44.34 9.96
N ALA A 80 -7.32 44.02 8.87
CA ALA A 80 -7.54 44.92 7.75
C ALA A 80 -8.67 45.95 8.01
N GLY A 81 -9.37 45.86 9.14
CA GLY A 81 -10.47 46.75 9.51
C GLY A 81 -11.76 46.49 8.74
N LEU A 82 -11.90 45.34 8.08
CA LEU A 82 -13.06 45.04 7.24
C LEU A 82 -14.33 44.78 8.07
N ILE A 83 -14.19 44.07 9.19
CA ILE A 83 -15.28 43.73 10.10
C ILE A 83 -14.85 43.88 11.56
N SER A 84 -15.83 44.04 12.45
CA SER A 84 -15.59 44.04 13.90
C SER A 84 -15.17 42.66 14.41
N GLN A 85 -14.49 42.60 15.56
CA GLN A 85 -14.14 41.31 16.18
C GLN A 85 -15.38 40.46 16.52
N SER A 86 -16.48 41.11 16.95
CA SER A 86 -17.73 40.41 17.24
C SER A 86 -18.37 39.80 16.00
N ASP A 87 -18.34 40.52 14.87
CA ASP A 87 -18.86 40.00 13.60
C ASP A 87 -17.96 38.87 13.07
N ALA A 88 -16.65 38.99 13.25
CA ALA A 88 -15.70 37.93 12.91
C ALA A 88 -15.97 36.64 13.70
N ASP A 89 -16.19 36.74 15.01
CA ASP A 89 -16.48 35.56 15.84
C ASP A 89 -17.80 34.90 15.43
N ALA A 90 -18.85 35.68 15.14
CA ALA A 90 -20.11 35.17 14.63
C ALA A 90 -19.93 34.49 13.27
N PHE A 91 -19.22 35.13 12.35
CA PHE A 91 -18.93 34.62 11.01
C PHE A 91 -18.13 33.31 11.05
N VAL A 92 -17.09 33.23 11.87
CA VAL A 92 -16.25 32.03 12.06
C VAL A 92 -17.09 30.85 12.52
N ASN A 93 -17.89 31.06 13.57
CA ASN A 93 -18.71 29.99 14.14
C ASN A 93 -19.81 29.57 13.15
N ASP A 94 -20.51 30.53 12.53
CA ASP A 94 -21.60 30.21 11.60
C ASP A 94 -21.11 29.43 10.37
N THR A 95 -19.94 29.80 9.86
CA THR A 95 -19.32 29.15 8.71
C THR A 95 -18.88 27.73 9.05
N LEU A 96 -18.20 27.51 10.17
CA LEU A 96 -17.75 26.16 10.53
C LEU A 96 -18.87 25.26 11.02
N ASP A 97 -19.87 25.79 11.73
CA ASP A 97 -21.05 25.02 12.11
C ASP A 97 -21.79 24.55 10.85
N TYR A 98 -21.90 25.41 9.83
CA TYR A 98 -22.47 25.01 8.55
C TYR A 98 -21.63 23.93 7.83
N LEU A 99 -20.33 24.17 7.67
CA LEU A 99 -19.43 23.25 6.95
C LEU A 99 -19.31 21.89 7.62
N THR A 100 -19.42 21.83 8.96
CA THR A 100 -19.35 20.58 9.73
C THR A 100 -20.70 19.91 9.95
N GLY A 101 -21.78 20.47 9.39
CA GLY A 101 -23.12 19.88 9.43
C GLY A 101 -23.92 20.14 10.70
N ILE A 102 -23.43 20.99 11.61
CA ILE A 102 -24.17 21.47 12.79
C ILE A 102 -25.33 22.37 12.34
N LYS A 103 -25.06 23.26 11.37
CA LYS A 103 -26.06 24.14 10.76
C LYS A 103 -26.40 23.69 9.34
N THR A 104 -27.68 23.79 8.98
CA THR A 104 -28.18 23.38 7.66
C THR A 104 -28.19 24.51 6.63
N VAL A 105 -28.34 25.76 7.07
CA VAL A 105 -28.42 26.96 6.23
C VAL A 105 -27.27 27.89 6.58
N TRP A 106 -26.58 28.41 5.57
CA TRP A 106 -25.51 29.38 5.75
C TRP A 106 -25.95 30.77 5.29
N GLU A 107 -26.18 31.65 6.26
CA GLU A 107 -26.65 33.03 6.05
C GLU A 107 -26.00 33.94 7.09
N PRO A 108 -24.67 34.16 7.00
CA PRO A 108 -24.00 35.00 7.96
C PRO A 108 -24.48 36.45 7.82
N ALA A 109 -24.77 37.08 8.95
CA ALA A 109 -25.04 38.51 9.02
C ALA A 109 -23.72 39.25 9.20
N ILE A 110 -23.20 39.88 8.14
CA ILE A 110 -21.90 40.54 8.19
C ILE A 110 -22.04 42.00 7.80
N THR A 111 -21.45 42.86 8.60
CA THR A 111 -21.35 44.31 8.35
C THR A 111 -19.91 44.61 7.93
N VAL A 112 -19.73 45.21 6.76
CA VAL A 112 -18.43 45.68 6.28
C VAL A 112 -18.47 47.20 6.28
N GLY A 113 -17.64 47.84 7.12
CA GLY A 113 -17.78 49.26 7.40
C GLY A 113 -19.17 49.58 8.00
N ASP A 114 -19.96 50.38 7.29
CA ASP A 114 -21.26 50.89 7.77
C ASP A 114 -22.49 50.22 7.13
N HIS A 115 -22.30 49.23 6.24
CA HIS A 115 -23.40 48.54 5.56
C HIS A 115 -23.32 47.03 5.67
N ARG A 116 -24.49 46.39 5.55
CA ARG A 116 -24.61 44.94 5.58
C ARG A 116 -24.37 44.39 4.18
N ILE A 117 -23.52 43.37 4.10
CA ILE A 117 -23.24 42.69 2.83
C ILE A 117 -24.16 41.48 2.68
N GLY A 118 -24.78 41.38 1.50
CA GLY A 118 -25.55 40.22 1.10
C GLY A 118 -24.63 39.17 0.50
N VAL A 119 -24.78 37.92 0.91
CA VAL A 119 -24.04 36.80 0.30
C VAL A 119 -24.72 36.44 -1.04
N PRO A 120 -24.00 36.53 -2.18
CA PRO A 120 -24.56 36.15 -3.47
C PRO A 120 -24.97 34.67 -3.52
N GLU A 121 -26.04 34.35 -4.25
CA GLU A 121 -26.52 32.96 -4.39
C GLU A 121 -25.48 32.02 -5.03
N THR A 122 -24.66 32.54 -5.95
CA THR A 122 -23.52 31.82 -6.52
C THR A 122 -22.50 31.42 -5.46
N PHE A 123 -22.20 32.32 -4.52
CA PHE A 123 -21.29 32.04 -3.41
C PHE A 123 -21.89 31.05 -2.40
N LYS A 124 -23.21 31.13 -2.13
CA LYS A 124 -23.90 30.12 -1.31
C LYS A 124 -23.84 28.73 -1.95
N ALA A 125 -24.01 28.64 -3.27
CA ALA A 125 -23.89 27.38 -4.00
C ALA A 125 -22.48 26.79 -3.88
N HIS A 126 -21.44 27.62 -4.02
CA HIS A 126 -20.06 27.20 -3.78
C HIS A 126 -19.85 26.69 -2.35
N MET A 127 -20.35 27.41 -1.33
CA MET A 127 -20.27 26.97 0.06
C MET A 127 -20.99 25.64 0.31
N ALA A 128 -22.09 25.36 -0.39
CA ALA A 128 -22.75 24.06 -0.36
C ALA A 128 -21.90 22.95 -0.97
N THR A 129 -21.18 23.23 -2.07
CA THR A 129 -20.17 22.33 -2.63
C THR A 129 -19.09 22.04 -1.59
N VAL A 130 -18.47 23.07 -1.00
CA VAL A 130 -17.42 22.94 0.04
C VAL A 130 -17.92 22.13 1.24
N LYS A 131 -19.15 22.38 1.71
CA LYS A 131 -19.79 21.57 2.75
C LYS A 131 -19.85 20.09 2.36
N GLY A 132 -20.26 19.79 1.13
CA GLY A 132 -20.27 18.42 0.60
C GLY A 132 -18.89 17.76 0.64
N TRP A 133 -17.81 18.50 0.36
CA TRP A 133 -16.44 17.98 0.51
C TRP A 133 -16.10 17.67 1.97
N VAL A 134 -16.43 18.57 2.90
CA VAL A 134 -16.15 18.41 4.33
C VAL A 134 -16.91 17.22 4.93
N GLU A 135 -18.20 17.09 4.61
CA GLU A 135 -19.03 15.99 5.10
C GLU A 135 -18.57 14.63 4.56
N ASN A 136 -18.20 14.58 3.28
CA ASN A 136 -17.72 13.34 2.65
C ASN A 136 -16.29 12.97 3.06
N ALA A 137 -15.46 13.93 3.47
CA ALA A 137 -14.07 13.69 3.84
C ALA A 137 -13.94 12.61 4.93
N LYS A 138 -14.80 12.63 5.95
CA LYS A 138 -14.79 11.64 7.04
C LYS A 138 -15.08 10.23 6.51
N ALA A 139 -16.08 10.07 5.65
CA ALA A 139 -16.45 8.77 5.08
C ALA A 139 -15.31 8.21 4.20
N VAL A 140 -14.74 9.05 3.34
CA VAL A 140 -13.62 8.68 2.45
C VAL A 140 -12.38 8.29 3.26
N LEU A 141 -12.03 9.05 4.30
CA LEU A 141 -10.89 8.75 5.17
C LEU A 141 -11.09 7.41 5.89
N LEU A 142 -12.26 7.16 6.46
CA LEU A 142 -12.56 5.88 7.14
C LEU A 142 -12.50 4.69 6.17
N ALA A 143 -13.09 4.83 4.97
CA ALA A 143 -13.03 3.80 3.94
C ALA A 143 -11.59 3.52 3.51
N GLY A 144 -10.79 4.57 3.30
CA GLY A 144 -9.38 4.43 2.94
C GLY A 144 -8.56 3.75 4.03
N VAL A 145 -8.76 4.09 5.31
CA VAL A 145 -8.13 3.40 6.45
C VAL A 145 -8.50 1.93 6.45
N ALA A 146 -9.78 1.58 6.26
CA ALA A 146 -10.21 0.18 6.19
C ALA A 146 -9.51 -0.58 5.05
N ILE A 147 -9.41 0.01 3.85
CA ILE A 147 -8.71 -0.59 2.71
C ILE A 147 -7.23 -0.82 3.03
N VAL A 148 -6.55 0.18 3.61
CA VAL A 148 -5.15 0.05 4.00
C VAL A 148 -4.96 -1.07 5.03
N LEU A 149 -5.81 -1.15 6.05
CA LEU A 149 -5.73 -2.20 7.06
C LEU A 149 -5.92 -3.59 6.44
N LEU A 150 -6.82 -3.73 5.46
CA LEU A 150 -6.99 -4.98 4.71
C LEU A 150 -5.74 -5.35 3.90
N LEU A 151 -5.15 -4.38 3.20
CA LEU A 151 -3.92 -4.58 2.42
C LEU A 151 -2.73 -4.94 3.30
N LEU A 152 -2.54 -4.24 4.43
CA LEU A 152 -1.48 -4.52 5.39
C LEU A 152 -1.68 -5.89 6.04
N SER A 153 -2.91 -6.23 6.46
CA SER A 153 -3.21 -7.54 7.03
C SER A 153 -2.87 -8.66 6.05
N ARG A 154 -3.25 -8.50 4.78
CA ARG A 154 -2.89 -9.42 3.69
C ARG A 154 -1.37 -9.50 3.51
N ALA A 155 -0.68 -8.37 3.53
CA ALA A 155 0.78 -8.29 3.44
C ALA A 155 1.49 -8.79 4.71
N MET A 156 0.80 -9.01 5.82
CA MET A 156 1.41 -9.54 7.05
C MET A 156 1.24 -11.05 7.18
N VAL A 157 0.10 -11.59 6.74
CA VAL A 157 -0.21 -13.03 6.85
C VAL A 157 0.25 -13.81 5.62
N GLY A 158 0.38 -13.14 4.47
CA GLY A 158 0.70 -13.79 3.20
C GLY A 158 -0.43 -14.67 2.68
N VAL A 159 -0.21 -15.31 1.54
CA VAL A 159 -1.17 -16.27 0.94
C VAL A 159 -0.82 -17.69 1.43
N LYS A 160 -1.84 -18.48 1.83
CA LYS A 160 -1.67 -19.89 2.23
C LYS A 160 -0.73 -20.63 1.26
N GLY A 161 0.34 -21.23 1.79
CA GLY A 161 1.33 -22.00 1.00
C GLY A 161 2.54 -21.20 0.48
N ALA A 162 2.75 -19.96 0.90
CA ALA A 162 3.98 -19.21 0.62
C ALA A 162 4.99 -19.37 1.77
N ARG A 163 6.12 -20.07 1.52
CA ARG A 163 7.20 -20.30 2.51
C ARG A 163 8.15 -19.11 2.72
N ARG A 164 7.97 -17.96 2.05
CA ARG A 164 8.86 -16.78 2.17
C ARG A 164 8.12 -15.44 2.13
N GLY A 165 8.32 -14.66 3.20
CA GLY A 165 8.21 -13.20 3.33
C GLY A 165 6.88 -12.54 2.96
N PRO A 166 5.91 -12.40 3.88
CA PRO A 166 4.62 -11.77 3.58
C PRO A 166 4.75 -10.26 3.33
N PHE A 167 5.65 -9.56 4.05
CA PHE A 167 5.83 -8.10 3.97
C PHE A 167 7.08 -7.71 3.17
N SER A 168 6.93 -6.80 2.21
CA SER A 168 8.00 -6.27 1.37
C SER A 168 8.39 -4.85 1.77
N VAL A 169 9.53 -4.71 2.44
CA VAL A 169 10.09 -3.40 2.85
C VAL A 169 10.39 -2.52 1.63
N GLY A 170 10.96 -3.09 0.56
CA GLY A 170 11.24 -2.35 -0.67
C GLY A 170 9.97 -1.88 -1.39
N GLY A 171 8.92 -2.72 -1.41
CA GLY A 171 7.62 -2.32 -1.95
C GLY A 171 7.00 -1.19 -1.15
N TYR A 172 7.08 -1.27 0.18
CA TYR A 172 6.57 -0.24 1.08
C TYR A 172 7.27 1.11 0.86
N TYR A 173 8.61 1.17 0.92
CA TYR A 173 9.32 2.44 0.77
C TYR A 173 9.17 3.03 -0.63
N LEU A 174 9.13 2.22 -1.69
CA LEU A 174 8.85 2.74 -3.03
C LEU A 174 7.41 3.30 -3.13
N GLY A 175 6.45 2.58 -2.55
CA GLY A 175 5.05 3.02 -2.48
C GLY A 175 4.87 4.31 -1.69
N ALA A 176 5.65 4.54 -0.63
CA ALA A 176 5.66 5.80 0.10
C ALA A 176 6.38 6.91 -0.68
N ALA A 177 7.52 6.61 -1.31
CA ALA A 177 8.39 7.60 -1.94
C ALA A 177 7.71 8.32 -3.12
N ILE A 178 6.96 7.60 -3.97
CA ILE A 178 6.29 8.18 -5.15
C ILE A 178 5.32 9.32 -4.76
N PRO A 179 4.30 9.08 -3.91
CA PRO A 179 3.40 10.16 -3.49
C PRO A 179 4.13 11.21 -2.66
N LEU A 180 5.12 10.86 -1.83
CA LEU A 180 5.90 11.86 -1.08
C LEU A 180 6.61 12.85 -2.01
N MET A 181 7.21 12.38 -3.10
CA MET A 181 7.85 13.26 -4.09
C MET A 181 6.83 14.17 -4.78
N LEU A 182 5.67 13.65 -5.17
CA LEU A 182 4.60 14.44 -5.77
C LEU A 182 4.08 15.51 -4.81
N ILE A 183 3.83 15.13 -3.56
CA ILE A 183 3.35 16.04 -2.51
C ILE A 183 4.41 17.09 -2.19
N ALA A 184 5.69 16.73 -2.14
CA ALA A 184 6.77 17.68 -1.97
C ALA A 184 6.83 18.69 -3.14
N GLY A 185 6.64 18.23 -4.38
CA GLY A 185 6.55 19.10 -5.56
C GLY A 185 5.37 20.08 -5.50
N VAL A 186 4.17 19.58 -5.19
CA VAL A 186 2.97 20.42 -5.02
C VAL A 186 3.12 21.37 -3.84
N GLY A 187 3.69 20.91 -2.72
CA GLY A 187 3.97 21.72 -1.55
C GLY A 187 4.97 22.84 -1.81
N LEU A 188 6.04 22.54 -2.58
CA LEU A 188 7.00 23.54 -3.03
C LEU A 188 6.35 24.56 -3.96
N TRP A 189 5.50 24.11 -4.89
CA TRP A 189 4.73 25.03 -5.73
C TRP A 189 3.82 25.93 -4.90
N GLY A 190 3.07 25.38 -3.95
CA GLY A 190 2.23 26.16 -3.03
C GLY A 190 3.02 27.14 -2.16
N TYR A 191 4.25 26.80 -1.78
CA TYR A 191 5.13 27.69 -1.04
C TYR A 191 5.65 28.86 -1.89
N LEU A 192 6.00 28.61 -3.15
CA LEU A 192 6.57 29.62 -4.05
C LEU A 192 5.50 30.49 -4.72
N ASN A 193 4.33 29.93 -5.01
CA ASN A 193 3.23 30.58 -5.70
C ASN A 193 1.89 29.96 -5.29
N PHE A 194 1.41 30.34 -4.10
CA PHE A 194 0.14 29.85 -3.56
C PHE A 194 -1.04 30.26 -4.45
N ASP A 195 -1.05 31.50 -4.97
CA ASP A 195 -2.13 31.99 -5.82
C ASP A 195 -2.32 31.13 -7.08
N GLY A 196 -1.21 30.77 -7.74
CA GLY A 196 -1.25 29.88 -8.90
C GLY A 196 -1.71 28.46 -8.58
N LEU A 197 -1.28 27.90 -7.43
CA LEU A 197 -1.77 26.60 -6.95
C LEU A 197 -3.27 26.66 -6.66
N TRP A 198 -3.72 27.72 -5.98
CA TRP A 198 -5.10 27.91 -5.57
C TRP A 198 -6.04 28.08 -6.76
N ASP A 199 -5.66 28.90 -7.75
CA ASP A 199 -6.39 29.05 -9.01
C ASP A 199 -6.49 27.71 -9.78
N TRP A 200 -5.40 26.94 -9.84
CA TRP A 200 -5.43 25.62 -10.46
C TRP A 200 -6.38 24.64 -9.73
N VAL A 201 -6.37 24.64 -8.40
CA VAL A 201 -7.29 23.83 -7.59
C VAL A 201 -8.74 24.21 -7.87
N HIS A 202 -9.07 25.50 -7.91
CA HIS A 202 -10.44 25.95 -8.16
C HIS A 202 -10.87 25.59 -9.58
N ARG A 203 -10.04 25.83 -10.60
CA ARG A 203 -10.37 25.46 -11.99
C ARG A 203 -10.57 23.96 -12.20
N THR A 204 -9.85 23.13 -11.44
CA THR A 204 -9.82 21.68 -11.66
C THR A 204 -10.81 20.93 -10.79
N LEU A 205 -10.97 21.33 -9.52
CA LEU A 205 -11.70 20.57 -8.51
C LEU A 205 -12.99 21.27 -8.04
N ILE A 206 -13.04 22.61 -8.08
CA ILE A 206 -14.17 23.40 -7.59
C ILE A 206 -14.44 24.56 -8.57
N PRO A 207 -14.86 24.25 -9.82
CA PRO A 207 -14.96 25.26 -10.89
C PRO A 207 -16.04 26.31 -10.61
N ASP A 208 -17.01 26.00 -9.76
CA ASP A 208 -18.01 26.92 -9.21
C ASP A 208 -17.46 27.88 -8.15
N GLY A 209 -16.18 27.73 -7.75
CA GLY A 209 -15.51 28.55 -6.74
C GLY A 209 -14.63 29.68 -7.28
N ILE A 210 -14.78 30.05 -8.54
CA ILE A 210 -14.04 31.18 -9.13
C ILE A 210 -14.97 32.40 -9.14
N PHE A 211 -14.62 33.39 -8.33
CA PHE A 211 -15.35 34.64 -8.15
C PHE A 211 -14.51 35.82 -8.63
N ASP A 212 -15.17 36.89 -9.05
CA ASP A 212 -14.46 38.11 -9.42
C ASP A 212 -13.83 38.74 -8.18
N ALA A 213 -12.56 39.16 -8.28
CA ALA A 213 -11.84 39.77 -7.16
C ALA A 213 -12.49 41.07 -6.65
N GLY A 214 -13.39 41.68 -7.44
CA GLY A 214 -14.19 42.84 -7.06
C GLY A 214 -15.46 42.52 -6.27
N GLU A 215 -15.82 41.24 -6.11
CA GLU A 215 -16.97 40.86 -5.28
C GLU A 215 -16.67 41.12 -3.80
N GLU A 216 -17.58 41.81 -3.12
CA GLU A 216 -17.38 42.23 -1.74
C GLU A 216 -17.22 41.05 -0.76
N ILE A 217 -17.91 39.94 -1.03
CA ILE A 217 -17.77 38.69 -0.26
C ILE A 217 -16.34 38.13 -0.30
N MET A 218 -15.58 38.38 -1.38
CA MET A 218 -14.20 37.91 -1.52
C MET A 218 -13.23 38.65 -0.59
N GLN A 219 -13.61 39.82 -0.07
CA GLN A 219 -12.84 40.52 0.95
C GLN A 219 -12.82 39.75 2.29
N LEU A 220 -13.82 38.91 2.55
CA LEU A 220 -13.89 38.06 3.73
C LEU A 220 -13.18 36.71 3.57
N PHE A 221 -12.87 36.34 2.33
CA PHE A 221 -12.15 35.11 1.98
C PHE A 221 -10.91 35.43 1.13
N PRO A 222 -10.00 36.30 1.60
CA PRO A 222 -8.83 36.65 0.82
C PRO A 222 -7.92 35.43 0.65
N VAL A 223 -7.25 35.29 -0.50
CA VAL A 223 -6.40 34.13 -0.80
C VAL A 223 -5.32 33.91 0.27
N SER A 224 -4.80 35.00 0.86
CA SER A 224 -3.83 34.95 1.97
C SER A 224 -4.35 34.21 3.21
N MET A 225 -5.66 34.28 3.47
CA MET A 225 -6.32 33.52 4.54
C MET A 225 -6.15 32.02 4.31
N PHE A 226 -6.37 31.53 3.09
CA PHE A 226 -6.18 30.12 2.76
C PHE A 226 -4.70 29.72 2.75
N ALA A 227 -3.81 30.62 2.33
CA ALA A 227 -2.36 30.39 2.39
C ALA A 227 -1.87 30.12 3.83
N SER A 228 -2.53 30.68 4.84
CA SER A 228 -2.20 30.44 6.26
C SER A 228 -2.30 28.96 6.68
N TYR A 229 -3.09 28.17 5.96
CA TYR A 229 -3.26 26.73 6.21
C TYR A 229 -2.06 25.89 5.73
N LEU A 230 -1.21 26.44 4.86
CA LEU A 230 -0.11 25.69 4.26
C LEU A 230 0.85 25.13 5.33
N LYS A 231 1.22 25.98 6.31
CA LYS A 231 2.14 25.58 7.39
C LYS A 231 1.53 24.55 8.35
N PRO A 232 0.31 24.75 8.92
CA PRO A 232 -0.34 23.73 9.73
C PRO A 232 -0.50 22.38 9.01
N VAL A 233 -0.93 22.39 7.75
CA VAL A 233 -1.08 21.17 6.94
C VAL A 233 0.28 20.50 6.74
N ALA A 234 1.33 21.25 6.40
CA ALA A 234 2.67 20.71 6.24
C ALA A 234 3.21 20.08 7.53
N ILE A 235 2.95 20.67 8.70
CA ILE A 235 3.38 20.13 9.99
C ILE A 235 2.66 18.81 10.30
N THR A 236 1.32 18.79 10.24
CA THR A 236 0.55 17.57 10.55
C THR A 236 0.84 16.47 9.53
N PHE A 237 1.02 16.84 8.26
CA PHE A 237 1.42 15.89 7.22
C PHE A 237 2.82 15.36 7.47
N GLY A 238 3.79 16.20 7.83
CA GLY A 238 5.15 15.78 8.14
C GLY A 238 5.19 14.76 9.28
N ILE A 239 4.38 14.96 10.33
CA ILE A 239 4.21 14.01 11.43
C ILE A 239 3.60 12.69 10.91
N GLY A 240 2.51 12.77 10.14
CA GLY A 240 1.86 11.60 9.55
C GLY A 240 2.80 10.80 8.63
N ALA A 241 3.55 11.48 7.76
CA ALA A 241 4.53 10.90 6.88
C ALA A 241 5.67 10.23 7.66
N ALA A 242 6.16 10.86 8.74
CA ALA A 242 7.16 10.26 9.62
C ALA A 242 6.66 8.95 10.26
N ILE A 243 5.40 8.93 10.72
CA ILE A 243 4.77 7.71 11.26
C ILE A 243 4.70 6.62 10.19
N VAL A 244 4.26 6.96 8.97
CA VAL A 244 4.23 6.03 7.83
C VAL A 244 5.63 5.48 7.55
N LEU A 245 6.65 6.32 7.48
CA LEU A 245 8.03 5.89 7.24
C LEU A 245 8.62 5.03 8.36
N ALA A 246 8.19 5.23 9.62
CA ALA A 246 8.62 4.42 10.76
C ALA A 246 7.89 3.07 10.86
N LEU A 247 6.70 2.95 10.25
CA LEU A 247 5.82 1.79 10.37
C LEU A 247 6.48 0.44 10.00
N PRO A 248 7.33 0.34 8.95
CA PRO A 248 8.05 -0.90 8.63
C PRO A 248 8.91 -1.46 9.75
N ALA A 249 9.45 -0.61 10.66
CA ALA A 249 10.25 -1.06 11.79
C ALA A 249 9.44 -1.97 12.74
N VAL A 250 8.12 -1.79 12.80
CA VAL A 250 7.19 -2.60 13.60
C VAL A 250 6.56 -3.71 12.75
N LEU A 251 6.12 -3.41 11.53
CA LEU A 251 5.41 -4.37 10.68
C LEU A 251 6.32 -5.51 10.21
N TRP A 252 7.59 -5.24 9.94
CA TRP A 252 8.52 -6.25 9.47
C TRP A 252 8.77 -7.38 10.49
N PRO A 253 9.16 -7.12 11.76
CA PRO A 253 9.34 -8.19 12.74
C PRO A 253 8.01 -8.88 13.09
N LEU A 254 6.91 -8.12 13.19
CA LEU A 254 5.59 -8.66 13.48
C LEU A 254 5.12 -9.64 12.38
N SER A 255 5.38 -9.32 11.11
CA SER A 255 5.03 -10.21 9.98
C SER A 255 5.75 -11.57 10.05
N ARG A 256 7.02 -11.57 10.50
CA ARG A 256 7.79 -12.80 10.70
C ARG A 256 7.25 -13.63 11.86
N LEU A 257 6.90 -12.98 12.97
CA LEU A 257 6.29 -13.65 14.12
C LEU A 257 4.96 -14.31 13.75
N LEU A 258 4.06 -13.58 13.08
CA LEU A 258 2.77 -14.10 12.65
C LEU A 258 2.91 -15.29 11.69
N THR A 259 3.85 -15.20 10.74
CA THR A 259 4.14 -16.33 9.83
C THR A 259 4.59 -17.57 10.59
N ASN A 260 5.45 -17.42 11.60
CA ASN A 260 5.96 -18.53 12.41
C ASN A 260 4.85 -19.18 13.27
N LEU A 261 3.98 -18.37 13.87
CA LEU A 261 2.87 -18.86 14.71
C LEU A 261 1.79 -19.56 13.89
N LEU A 262 1.38 -18.96 12.78
CA LEU A 262 0.34 -19.51 11.90
C LEU A 262 0.87 -20.71 11.09
N GLY A 263 2.16 -20.72 10.76
CA GLY A 263 2.83 -21.86 10.12
C GLY A 263 2.95 -23.09 11.03
N LYS A 264 3.20 -22.90 12.34
CA LYS A 264 3.27 -24.01 13.31
C LYS A 264 1.92 -24.71 13.52
N LYS A 265 0.80 -23.97 13.52
CA LYS A 265 -0.55 -24.56 13.69
C LYS A 265 -0.96 -25.51 12.55
N GLY A 266 -0.35 -25.37 11.36
CA GLY A 266 -0.56 -26.32 10.25
C GLY A 266 0.24 -27.62 10.36
N ALA A 267 1.28 -27.66 11.21
CA ALA A 267 2.15 -28.82 11.39
C ALA A 267 1.81 -29.65 12.64
N SER A 268 1.10 -29.09 13.63
CA SER A 268 0.73 -29.79 14.87
C SER A 268 -0.64 -30.49 14.82
N GLY A 269 -1.32 -30.50 13.67
CA GLY A 269 -2.65 -31.14 13.49
C GLY A 269 -2.64 -32.46 12.71
N GLY A 270 -1.47 -32.97 12.34
CA GLY A 270 -1.29 -34.21 11.57
C GLY A 270 -0.48 -35.26 12.32
N GLY A 271 -0.74 -35.42 13.62
CA GLY A 271 -0.14 -36.47 14.45
C GLY A 271 -1.17 -37.52 14.80
N SER A 272 -1.40 -38.49 13.91
CA SER A 272 -2.02 -39.76 14.27
C SER A 272 -1.75 -40.83 13.21
N SER A 273 -1.15 -41.93 13.68
CA SER A 273 -1.20 -43.29 13.15
C SER A 273 -0.32 -43.67 11.96
N GLY A 274 0.73 -44.43 12.27
CA GLY A 274 0.68 -45.86 11.94
C GLY A 274 1.35 -46.34 10.66
N SER A 275 2.49 -47.02 10.85
CA SER A 275 3.02 -48.08 9.99
C SER A 275 3.59 -47.70 8.61
N THR A 276 4.91 -47.56 8.53
CA THR A 276 5.65 -48.13 7.40
C THR A 276 7.07 -48.54 7.79
N GLY A 277 7.19 -49.25 8.92
CA GLY A 277 8.13 -50.36 8.95
C GLY A 277 7.56 -51.46 8.06
N ARG A 278 8.39 -52.05 7.19
CA ARG A 278 8.11 -53.30 6.44
C ARG A 278 7.38 -53.15 5.09
N ARG A 279 7.94 -52.41 4.13
CA ARG A 279 7.69 -52.66 2.69
C ARG A 279 8.84 -52.26 1.77
N THR A 280 10.08 -52.59 2.15
CA THR A 280 11.28 -52.40 1.29
C THR A 280 12.19 -53.63 1.26
N ALA A 281 11.65 -54.81 1.54
CA ALA A 281 12.34 -56.10 1.42
C ALA A 281 11.71 -57.08 0.42
N ALA A 282 10.62 -56.71 -0.25
CA ALA A 282 9.88 -57.59 -1.18
C ALA A 282 9.92 -57.14 -2.66
N ARG A 283 10.81 -56.19 -3.01
CA ARG A 283 10.98 -55.71 -4.39
C ARG A 283 12.45 -55.65 -4.81
N ARG A 284 13.24 -56.63 -4.35
CA ARG A 284 14.66 -56.78 -4.74
C ARG A 284 15.06 -58.22 -5.09
N THR A 285 14.10 -59.15 -5.17
CA THR A 285 14.32 -60.54 -5.59
C THR A 285 13.70 -60.90 -6.94
N THR A 286 13.01 -59.98 -7.63
CA THR A 286 12.42 -60.24 -8.96
C THR A 286 13.09 -59.47 -10.11
N ALA A 287 14.14 -58.68 -9.86
CA ALA A 287 14.91 -57.98 -10.90
C ALA A 287 16.21 -58.71 -11.30
N ALA A 288 16.55 -59.84 -10.66
CA ALA A 288 17.72 -60.66 -10.99
C ALA A 288 17.40 -61.88 -11.90
N ALA A 289 16.12 -62.20 -12.13
CA ALA A 289 15.71 -63.32 -12.99
C ALA A 289 15.41 -62.91 -14.45
N GLY A 290 15.35 -61.62 -14.77
CA GLY A 290 15.02 -61.12 -16.12
C GLY A 290 16.21 -60.77 -17.02
N LYS A 291 17.45 -60.83 -16.52
CA LYS A 291 18.65 -60.40 -17.27
C LYS A 291 19.65 -61.52 -17.62
N ALA A 292 19.31 -62.77 -17.32
CA ALA A 292 20.09 -63.96 -17.70
C ALA A 292 19.47 -64.78 -18.86
N ALA A 293 18.28 -64.42 -19.36
CA ALA A 293 17.60 -65.12 -20.45
C ALA A 293 17.70 -64.45 -21.83
N ALA A 294 18.29 -63.25 -21.94
CA ALA A 294 18.41 -62.51 -23.20
C ALA A 294 19.86 -62.43 -23.74
N ARG A 295 20.75 -63.32 -23.30
CA ARG A 295 22.14 -63.41 -23.79
C ARG A 295 22.61 -64.84 -24.08
N LYS A 296 21.68 -65.72 -24.49
CA LYS A 296 21.95 -67.10 -24.92
C LYS A 296 21.24 -67.53 -26.22
N THR A 297 20.73 -66.57 -27.00
CA THR A 297 20.06 -66.80 -28.30
C THR A 297 20.65 -65.95 -29.44
N ALA A 298 21.95 -65.62 -29.36
CA ALA A 298 22.68 -64.98 -30.45
C ALA A 298 24.17 -65.39 -30.43
N ALA A 299 24.45 -66.70 -30.43
CA ALA A 299 25.78 -67.27 -30.73
C ALA A 299 25.72 -68.81 -30.76
N LYS A 300 24.87 -69.43 -31.58
CA LYS A 300 25.04 -70.83 -31.99
C LYS A 300 24.22 -71.13 -33.25
N LYS A 301 24.89 -71.69 -34.27
CA LYS A 301 24.44 -71.98 -35.64
C LYS A 301 24.46 -70.71 -36.52
N THR A 302 25.29 -70.61 -37.55
CA THR A 302 25.53 -71.61 -38.59
C THR A 302 26.95 -71.51 -39.15
N GLY A 303 27.74 -72.57 -38.98
CA GLY A 303 28.89 -72.85 -39.82
C GLY A 303 28.49 -73.75 -40.99
N GLY A 304 29.01 -73.39 -42.18
CA GLY A 304 29.37 -74.23 -43.34
C GLY A 304 28.49 -75.42 -43.76
N ALA A 305 28.07 -75.45 -45.02
CA ALA A 305 28.80 -76.15 -46.10
C ALA A 305 28.00 -76.28 -47.41
N LYS A 306 28.62 -75.80 -48.51
CA LYS A 306 28.80 -76.44 -49.84
C LYS A 306 27.59 -77.01 -50.62
N THR A 307 27.42 -76.50 -51.85
CA THR A 307 27.44 -77.16 -53.20
C THR A 307 26.61 -76.28 -54.16
N SER A 308 27.10 -75.72 -55.26
CA SER A 308 27.67 -76.25 -56.53
C SER A 308 26.75 -75.85 -57.70
N ARG A 309 27.34 -75.29 -58.78
CA ARG A 309 26.85 -75.23 -60.19
C ARG A 309 25.64 -74.34 -60.48
N LYS A 310 25.45 -73.69 -61.64
CA LYS A 310 26.18 -73.46 -62.92
C LYS A 310 25.35 -72.34 -63.61
N ALA A 311 25.94 -71.23 -64.06
CA ALA A 311 26.09 -70.82 -65.47
C ALA A 311 24.87 -70.21 -66.20
N SER A 312 25.21 -69.25 -67.09
CA SER A 312 24.45 -68.68 -68.24
C SER A 312 23.26 -67.78 -67.87
N ASP A 313 23.10 -66.56 -68.36
CA ASP A 313 23.69 -65.79 -69.48
C ASP A 313 23.89 -64.31 -69.08
#